data_AF-C2EGY8-F1
#
_entry.id   AF-C2EGY8-F1
#
_cell.length_a   1.000
_cell.length_b   1.000
_cell.length_c   1.000
_cell.angle_alpha   90.00
_cell.angle_beta   90.00
_cell.angle_gamma   90.00
#
_symmetry.space_group_name_H-M   'P 1'
#
loop_
_entity.id
_entity.type
_entity.pdbx_description
1 polymer ?
#
loop_
_entity_poly.entity_id
_entity_poly.type
_entity_poly.pdbx_seq_one_letter_code
_entity_poly.pdbx_strand_id
1 'polypeptide(L)'
;MIVYILLFMSIIVGRIIFTRSKIKVYTLDSEIPITKNFGVLVYCIVIGILLYLLVALRSVYLGVNDTLNVYYPAFNVANLGSWSNAIDNFKQMGHIFALITKFLTIFTGTNYRYYLMIISIPYIYSVCYVIYKYSDEYLLSFIAFVSMFYLYSFYLIRQMVAVSILLLSLKYVYNKKIVKFLLLVFIATLIHETAICFIIAYPAAHLLKADKKNYIIIISTYFISKLAPNVAYFFMSDRLRGYTENGIYDTSGSISIFPMLIYIVILLFTSYSKANKTYEGKILFNIVTLGAAIYPFANVISDTYRLTIYFGIFSILLISKAISNISDRRNKVISYSMIFLFYVIYFFTRTVINMNAIPYEFFWNSGFV
;
A
#
# COMPACT_ATOMS: atom_id res chain seq x y z
N MET A 1 -10.71 14.98 12.36
CA MET A 1 -9.78 14.48 13.39
C MET A 1 -10.40 13.34 14.22
N ILE A 2 -11.54 13.56 14.88
CA ILE A 2 -12.19 12.61 15.80
C ILE A 2 -12.37 11.19 15.22
N VAL A 3 -12.86 11.07 13.98
CA VAL A 3 -13.06 9.77 13.31
C VAL A 3 -11.80 8.91 13.30
N TYR A 4 -10.63 9.51 13.04
CA TYR A 4 -9.38 8.76 13.03
C TYR A 4 -8.88 8.44 14.45
N ILE A 5 -9.13 9.30 15.44
CA ILE A 5 -8.84 8.97 16.85
C ILE A 5 -9.64 7.72 17.25
N LEU A 6 -10.93 7.68 16.90
CA LEU A 6 -11.79 6.52 17.14
C LEU A 6 -11.31 5.28 16.37
N LEU A 7 -10.81 5.43 15.13
CA LEU A 7 -10.18 4.34 14.38
C LEU A 7 -8.99 3.75 15.13
N PHE A 8 -8.03 4.58 15.57
CA PHE A 8 -6.86 4.10 16.32
C PHE A 8 -7.26 3.44 17.64
N MET A 9 -8.20 4.04 18.38
CA MET A 9 -8.76 3.44 19.60
C MET A 9 -9.42 2.08 19.32
N SER A 10 -10.17 1.95 18.23
CA SER A 10 -10.82 0.69 17.84
C SER A 10 -9.80 -0.40 17.51
N ILE A 11 -8.69 -0.04 16.84
CA ILE A 11 -7.59 -0.97 16.55
C ILE A 11 -6.94 -1.48 17.85
N ILE A 12 -6.75 -0.60 18.84
CA ILE A 12 -6.15 -0.96 20.14
C ILE A 12 -7.12 -1.82 20.97
N VAL A 13 -8.36 -1.35 21.15
CA VAL A 13 -9.38 -2.03 21.95
C VAL A 13 -9.73 -3.39 21.34
N GLY A 14 -9.86 -3.47 20.01
CA GLY A 14 -10.10 -4.72 19.30
C GLY A 14 -9.01 -5.77 19.57
N ARG A 15 -7.74 -5.34 19.65
CA ARG A 15 -6.64 -6.27 20.01
C ARG A 15 -6.87 -6.83 21.41
N ILE A 16 -7.23 -6.00 22.39
CA ILE A 16 -7.44 -6.43 23.79
C ILE A 16 -8.62 -7.41 23.91
N ILE A 17 -9.72 -7.14 23.20
CA ILE A 17 -10.95 -7.95 23.28
C ILE A 17 -10.77 -9.30 22.59
N PHE A 18 -10.41 -9.30 21.31
CA PHE A 18 -10.59 -10.51 20.49
C PHE A 18 -9.46 -11.53 20.63
N THR A 19 -8.23 -11.10 20.91
CA THR A 19 -7.08 -12.00 20.90
C THR A 19 -6.86 -12.79 22.19
N ARG A 20 -7.79 -12.72 23.14
CA ARG A 20 -7.79 -13.52 24.38
C ARG A 20 -8.28 -14.96 24.19
N SER A 21 -8.96 -15.26 23.07
CA SER A 21 -9.45 -16.61 22.77
C SER A 21 -8.29 -17.62 22.65
N LYS A 22 -8.53 -18.91 22.91
CA LYS A 22 -7.53 -19.99 22.72
C LYS A 22 -7.89 -20.95 21.58
N ILE A 23 -9.01 -20.71 20.88
CA ILE A 23 -9.49 -21.58 19.80
C ILE A 23 -8.53 -21.46 18.60
N LYS A 24 -8.08 -22.58 18.04
CA LYS A 24 -7.17 -22.61 16.89
C LYS A 24 -7.96 -22.81 15.59
N VAL A 25 -7.57 -22.09 14.55
CA VAL A 25 -8.05 -22.19 13.17
C VAL A 25 -6.89 -22.70 12.31
N TYR A 26 -7.21 -23.63 11.41
CA TYR A 26 -6.27 -24.17 10.42
C TYR A 26 -6.50 -23.50 9.08
N THR A 27 -5.42 -23.01 8.46
CA THR A 27 -5.49 -22.45 7.10
C THR A 27 -4.97 -23.47 6.09
N LEU A 28 -5.84 -23.89 5.15
CA LEU A 28 -5.55 -24.92 4.13
C LEU A 28 -4.64 -24.43 2.98
N ASP A 29 -4.30 -23.14 2.95
CA ASP A 29 -3.55 -22.48 1.88
C ASP A 29 -2.03 -22.74 1.87
N SER A 30 -1.51 -23.48 2.84
CA SER A 30 -0.08 -23.79 2.95
C SER A 30 0.14 -25.30 3.06
N GLU A 31 1.20 -25.80 2.40
CA GLU A 31 1.66 -27.20 2.51
C GLU A 31 1.94 -27.61 3.98
N ILE A 32 2.01 -26.62 4.89
CA ILE A 32 2.02 -26.79 6.35
C ILE A 32 0.85 -26.00 6.95
N PRO A 33 -0.09 -26.61 7.68
CA PRO A 33 -1.20 -25.90 8.30
C PRO A 33 -0.69 -24.94 9.38
N ILE A 34 -1.00 -23.65 9.23
CA ILE A 34 -0.70 -22.65 10.27
C ILE A 34 -1.85 -22.64 11.27
N THR A 35 -1.55 -22.88 12.55
CA THR A 35 -2.50 -22.71 13.65
C THR A 35 -2.56 -21.25 14.07
N LYS A 36 -3.68 -20.57 13.80
CA LYS A 36 -3.92 -19.21 14.30
C LYS A 36 -5.07 -19.16 15.28
N ASN A 37 -5.00 -18.24 16.23
CA ASN A 37 -6.07 -18.01 17.19
C ASN A 37 -7.32 -17.47 16.45
N PHE A 38 -8.48 -18.09 16.64
CA PHE A 38 -9.77 -17.62 16.10
C PHE A 38 -10.05 -16.16 16.47
N GLY A 39 -9.65 -15.76 17.67
CA GLY A 39 -9.70 -14.38 18.11
C GLY A 39 -8.93 -13.39 17.22
N VAL A 40 -7.81 -13.82 16.64
CA VAL A 40 -7.05 -13.01 15.68
C VAL A 40 -7.79 -12.90 14.35
N LEU A 41 -8.46 -13.97 13.90
CA LEU A 41 -9.29 -13.90 12.69
C LEU A 41 -10.41 -12.88 12.87
N VAL A 42 -11.15 -12.98 13.98
CA VAL A 42 -12.22 -12.02 14.32
C VAL A 42 -11.67 -10.60 14.42
N TYR A 43 -10.52 -10.40 15.07
CA TYR A 43 -9.86 -9.09 15.14
C TYR A 43 -9.60 -8.51 13.74
N CYS A 44 -8.97 -9.27 12.85
CA CYS A 44 -8.67 -8.81 11.50
C CYS A 44 -9.93 -8.52 10.68
N ILE A 45 -10.99 -9.31 10.84
CA ILE A 45 -12.28 -9.08 10.17
C ILE A 45 -12.92 -7.78 10.68
N VAL A 46 -13.02 -7.59 12.00
CA VAL A 46 -13.66 -6.40 12.58
C VAL A 46 -12.92 -5.12 12.20
N ILE A 47 -11.59 -5.11 12.31
CA ILE A 47 -10.78 -3.96 11.89
C ILE A 47 -10.86 -3.75 10.38
N GLY A 48 -10.87 -4.83 9.59
CA GLY A 48 -11.05 -4.76 8.14
C GLY A 48 -12.39 -4.15 7.74
N ILE A 49 -13.49 -4.56 8.38
CA ILE A 49 -14.82 -3.97 8.15
C ILE A 49 -14.81 -2.48 8.51
N LEU A 50 -14.22 -2.12 9.64
CA LEU A 50 -14.19 -0.71 10.06
C LEU A 50 -13.36 0.17 9.10
N LEU A 51 -12.20 -0.32 8.65
CA LEU A 51 -11.39 0.36 7.63
C LEU A 51 -12.16 0.44 6.30
N TYR A 52 -12.77 -0.65 5.86
CA TYR A 52 -13.59 -0.68 4.66
C TYR A 52 -14.74 0.33 4.74
N LEU A 53 -15.46 0.40 5.85
CA LEU A 53 -16.56 1.35 6.03
C LEU A 53 -16.08 2.80 5.97
N LEU A 54 -14.87 3.11 6.42
CA LEU A 54 -14.31 4.46 6.28
C LEU A 54 -13.85 4.78 4.85
N VAL A 55 -13.32 3.81 4.09
CA VAL A 55 -13.03 4.04 2.66
C VAL A 55 -14.31 4.17 1.87
N ALA A 56 -15.27 3.30 2.17
CA ALA A 56 -16.57 3.31 1.58
C ALA A 56 -17.18 4.67 1.92
N LEU A 57 -17.63 4.92 3.16
CA LEU A 57 -18.57 5.98 3.61
C LEU A 57 -18.05 7.43 3.51
N ARG A 58 -16.83 7.62 3.01
CA ARG A 58 -16.25 8.95 2.80
C ARG A 58 -16.95 9.73 1.68
N SER A 59 -16.86 11.05 1.79
CA SER A 59 -17.12 12.00 0.71
C SER A 59 -16.12 11.84 -0.45
N VAL A 60 -16.56 12.17 -1.68
CA VAL A 60 -15.71 12.19 -2.87
C VAL A 60 -14.64 13.29 -2.82
N TYR A 61 -14.82 14.29 -1.96
CA TYR A 61 -13.87 15.38 -1.70
C TYR A 61 -12.68 14.97 -0.83
N LEU A 62 -12.78 13.83 -0.13
CA LEU A 62 -11.69 13.32 0.71
C LEU A 62 -10.61 12.64 -0.14
N GLY A 63 -9.36 12.89 0.24
CA GLY A 63 -8.21 12.45 -0.54
C GLY A 63 -7.69 13.57 -1.44
N VAL A 64 -6.62 13.28 -2.16
CA VAL A 64 -6.19 14.13 -3.28
C VAL A 64 -7.28 14.09 -4.37
N ASN A 65 -7.24 15.04 -5.30
CA ASN A 65 -8.29 15.34 -6.26
C ASN A 65 -8.67 14.19 -7.24
N ASP A 66 -7.91 13.09 -7.30
CA ASP A 66 -8.13 12.00 -8.27
C ASP A 66 -9.54 11.37 -8.16
N THR A 67 -10.12 11.22 -6.96
CA THR A 67 -11.48 10.64 -6.82
C THR A 67 -12.53 11.50 -7.54
N LEU A 68 -12.53 12.80 -7.25
CA LEU A 68 -13.52 13.74 -7.79
C LEU A 68 -13.26 14.06 -9.26
N ASN A 69 -12.00 14.25 -9.65
CA ASN A 69 -11.65 14.78 -10.97
C ASN A 69 -11.35 13.69 -12.01
N VAL A 70 -11.07 12.47 -11.57
CA VAL A 70 -10.69 11.37 -12.47
C VAL A 70 -11.68 10.22 -12.36
N TYR A 71 -11.82 9.59 -11.19
CA TYR A 71 -12.60 8.36 -11.08
C TYR A 71 -14.13 8.57 -11.17
N TYR A 72 -14.65 9.66 -10.60
CA TYR A 72 -16.08 9.97 -10.68
C TYR A 72 -16.56 10.29 -12.11
N PRO A 73 -15.92 11.22 -12.86
CA PRO A 73 -16.27 11.48 -14.26
C PRO A 73 -16.12 10.24 -15.12
N ALA A 74 -15.04 9.48 -14.92
CA ALA A 74 -14.81 8.24 -15.63
C ALA A 74 -15.96 7.25 -15.40
N PHE A 75 -16.37 7.03 -14.15
CA PHE A 75 -17.53 6.19 -13.85
C PHE A 75 -18.80 6.64 -14.58
N ASN A 76 -19.09 7.95 -14.62
CA ASN A 76 -20.27 8.47 -15.33
C ASN A 76 -20.21 8.17 -16.85
N VAL A 77 -19.03 8.34 -17.46
CA VAL A 77 -18.81 8.01 -18.88
C VAL A 77 -18.99 6.51 -19.11
N ALA A 78 -18.44 5.65 -18.24
CA ALA A 78 -18.63 4.21 -18.35
C ALA A 78 -20.10 3.83 -18.17
N ASN A 79 -20.82 4.44 -17.23
CA ASN A 79 -22.22 4.14 -17.00
C ASN A 79 -23.07 4.43 -18.24
N LEU A 80 -22.98 5.65 -18.79
CA LEU A 80 -23.80 6.13 -19.90
C LEU A 80 -23.37 5.61 -21.28
N GLY A 81 -22.09 5.31 -21.46
CA GLY A 81 -21.52 4.87 -22.73
C GLY A 81 -21.79 3.40 -23.07
N SER A 82 -21.67 3.04 -24.34
CA SER A 82 -21.51 1.64 -24.76
C SER A 82 -20.17 1.07 -24.25
N TRP A 83 -19.98 -0.25 -24.38
CA TRP A 83 -18.69 -0.88 -24.09
C TRP A 83 -17.55 -0.31 -24.93
N SER A 84 -17.79 0.00 -26.22
CA SER A 84 -16.81 0.65 -27.08
C SER A 84 -16.47 2.06 -26.58
N ASN A 85 -17.49 2.85 -26.22
CA ASN A 85 -17.29 4.21 -25.72
C ASN A 85 -16.54 4.21 -24.37
N ALA A 86 -16.78 3.22 -23.51
CA ALA A 86 -16.02 3.06 -22.28
C ALA A 86 -14.54 2.78 -22.58
N ILE A 87 -14.22 1.90 -23.54
CA ILE A 87 -12.84 1.59 -23.92
C ILE A 87 -12.14 2.79 -24.56
N ASP A 88 -12.83 3.53 -25.44
CA ASP A 88 -12.25 4.64 -26.19
C ASP A 88 -12.02 5.88 -25.33
N ASN A 89 -12.99 6.24 -24.48
CA ASN A 89 -12.87 7.41 -23.60
C ASN A 89 -11.92 7.17 -22.41
N PHE A 90 -11.71 5.90 -22.02
CA PHE A 90 -10.78 5.54 -20.95
C PHE A 90 -9.39 5.14 -21.44
N LYS A 91 -9.03 5.38 -22.70
CA LYS A 91 -7.67 5.09 -23.22
C LYS A 91 -6.56 5.59 -22.28
N GLN A 92 -6.78 6.73 -21.62
CA GLN A 92 -5.83 7.32 -20.68
C GLN A 92 -5.76 6.62 -19.30
N MET A 93 -6.81 5.90 -18.90
CA MET A 93 -6.89 5.16 -17.62
C MET A 93 -6.63 3.66 -17.76
N GLY A 94 -6.32 3.16 -18.96
CA GLY A 94 -6.07 1.75 -19.24
C GLY A 94 -7.34 0.95 -19.52
N HIS A 95 -7.32 0.21 -20.63
CA HIS A 95 -8.48 -0.49 -21.19
C HIS A 95 -9.13 -1.50 -20.21
N ILE A 96 -8.33 -2.26 -19.47
CA ILE A 96 -8.87 -3.29 -18.56
C ILE A 96 -9.55 -2.66 -17.35
N PHE A 97 -9.00 -1.57 -16.80
CA PHE A 97 -9.65 -0.87 -15.69
C PHE A 97 -10.99 -0.26 -16.15
N ALA A 98 -11.05 0.28 -17.36
CA ALA A 98 -12.30 0.76 -17.97
C ALA A 98 -13.37 -0.34 -18.06
N LEU A 99 -12.97 -1.53 -18.51
CA LEU A 99 -13.86 -2.69 -18.59
C LEU A 99 -14.34 -3.13 -17.19
N ILE A 100 -13.46 -3.12 -16.19
CA ILE A 100 -13.84 -3.39 -14.79
C ILE A 100 -14.87 -2.36 -14.32
N THR A 101 -14.61 -1.07 -14.55
CA THR A 101 -15.54 0.01 -14.18
C THR A 101 -16.89 -0.16 -14.88
N LYS A 102 -16.89 -0.41 -16.20
CA LYS A 102 -18.12 -0.65 -16.97
C LYS A 102 -18.89 -1.86 -16.45
N PHE A 103 -18.21 -2.97 -16.21
CA PHE A 103 -18.84 -4.16 -15.64
C PHE A 103 -19.48 -3.88 -14.28
N LEU A 104 -18.78 -3.14 -13.40
CA LEU A 104 -19.33 -2.76 -12.10
C LEU A 104 -20.55 -1.84 -12.21
N THR A 105 -20.63 -0.99 -13.24
CA THR A 105 -21.82 -0.14 -13.45
C THR A 105 -23.12 -0.91 -13.65
N ILE A 106 -23.06 -2.17 -14.09
CA ILE A 106 -24.22 -3.05 -14.26
C ILE A 106 -24.89 -3.32 -12.91
N PHE A 107 -24.10 -3.46 -11.84
CA PHE A 107 -24.60 -3.76 -10.50
C PHE A 107 -24.89 -2.50 -9.69
N THR A 108 -24.19 -1.41 -9.97
CA THR A 108 -24.26 -0.18 -9.18
C THR A 108 -25.26 0.83 -9.73
N GLY A 109 -25.74 0.63 -10.96
CA GLY A 109 -26.49 1.64 -11.69
C GLY A 109 -25.69 2.94 -11.77
N THR A 110 -26.40 4.07 -11.77
CA THR A 110 -25.81 5.43 -11.82
C THR A 110 -25.17 5.87 -10.51
N ASN A 111 -25.23 5.06 -9.45
CA ASN A 111 -24.73 5.47 -8.16
C ASN A 111 -23.23 5.14 -7.97
N TYR A 112 -22.39 6.17 -8.03
CA TYR A 112 -20.94 6.06 -7.80
C TYR A 112 -20.59 5.53 -6.41
N ARG A 113 -21.47 5.73 -5.42
CA ARG A 113 -21.34 5.23 -4.05
C ARG A 113 -21.16 3.71 -4.01
N TYR A 114 -22.05 3.00 -4.70
CA TYR A 114 -22.02 1.55 -4.75
C TYR A 114 -20.79 1.06 -5.52
N TYR A 115 -20.36 1.80 -6.54
CA TYR A 115 -19.09 1.54 -7.21
C TYR A 115 -17.90 1.65 -6.25
N LEU A 116 -17.79 2.74 -5.49
CA LEU A 116 -16.71 2.94 -4.51
C LEU A 116 -16.71 1.84 -3.43
N MET A 117 -17.90 1.43 -2.98
CA MET A 117 -18.07 0.31 -2.05
C MET A 117 -17.51 -0.99 -2.63
N ILE A 118 -17.85 -1.35 -3.87
CA ILE A 118 -17.37 -2.62 -4.45
C ILE A 118 -15.86 -2.56 -4.75
N ILE A 119 -15.37 -1.48 -5.37
CA ILE A 119 -13.99 -1.39 -5.86
C ILE A 119 -12.94 -1.28 -4.74
N SER A 120 -13.35 -0.89 -3.53
CA SER A 120 -12.44 -0.78 -2.37
C SER A 120 -12.21 -2.11 -1.64
N ILE A 121 -13.09 -3.10 -1.82
CA ILE A 121 -13.01 -4.42 -1.16
C ILE A 121 -11.66 -5.11 -1.41
N PRO A 122 -11.14 -5.24 -2.66
CA PRO A 122 -9.92 -6.00 -2.93
C PRO A 122 -8.73 -5.51 -2.11
N TYR A 123 -8.54 -4.19 -2.01
CA TYR A 123 -7.42 -3.62 -1.27
C TYR A 123 -7.50 -3.92 0.22
N ILE A 124 -8.63 -3.59 0.86
CA ILE A 124 -8.79 -3.82 2.31
C ILE A 124 -8.74 -5.30 2.64
N TYR A 125 -9.39 -6.15 1.85
CA TYR A 125 -9.34 -7.60 2.01
C TYR A 125 -7.91 -8.13 1.92
N SER A 126 -7.17 -7.77 0.87
CA SER A 126 -5.81 -8.28 0.64
C SER A 126 -4.85 -7.90 1.77
N VAL A 127 -4.93 -6.65 2.27
CA VAL A 127 -4.13 -6.18 3.41
C VAL A 127 -4.49 -6.96 4.67
N CYS A 128 -5.78 -7.09 4.99
CA CYS A 128 -6.22 -7.86 6.15
C CYS A 128 -5.81 -9.32 6.07
N TYR A 129 -5.89 -9.92 4.88
CA TYR A 129 -5.43 -11.29 4.62
C TYR A 129 -3.93 -11.45 4.86
N VAL A 130 -3.08 -10.56 4.31
CA VAL A 130 -1.62 -10.68 4.52
C VAL A 130 -1.21 -10.39 5.96
N ILE A 131 -1.86 -9.44 6.65
CA ILE A 131 -1.62 -9.20 8.08
C ILE A 131 -2.06 -10.43 8.87
N TYR A 132 -3.27 -10.93 8.64
CA TYR A 132 -3.79 -12.13 9.30
C TYR A 132 -2.87 -13.33 9.06
N LYS A 133 -2.35 -13.54 7.84
CA LYS A 133 -1.56 -14.73 7.49
C LYS A 133 -0.09 -14.61 7.90
N TYR A 134 0.56 -13.47 7.68
CA TYR A 134 2.02 -13.34 7.72
C TYR A 134 2.57 -12.38 8.79
N SER A 135 1.73 -11.60 9.47
CA SER A 135 2.19 -10.73 10.56
C SER A 135 2.43 -11.53 11.84
N ASP A 136 3.53 -11.20 12.53
CA ASP A 136 3.84 -11.73 13.85
C ASP A 136 3.28 -10.83 14.97
N GLU A 137 2.95 -9.57 14.66
CA GLU A 137 2.37 -8.57 15.58
C GLU A 137 1.28 -7.74 14.89
N TYR A 138 0.03 -8.22 14.96
CA TYR A 138 -1.11 -7.70 14.19
C TYR A 138 -1.43 -6.22 14.48
N LEU A 139 -1.41 -5.81 15.76
CA LEU A 139 -1.71 -4.44 16.17
C LEU A 139 -0.73 -3.47 15.50
N LEU A 140 0.57 -3.77 15.57
CA LEU A 140 1.59 -2.91 14.98
C LEU A 140 1.50 -2.89 13.45
N SER A 141 1.18 -4.01 12.80
CA SER A 141 0.96 -4.04 11.34
C SER A 141 -0.23 -3.19 10.91
N PHE A 142 -1.35 -3.21 11.64
CA PHE A 142 -2.49 -2.34 11.34
C PHE A 142 -2.15 -0.86 11.56
N ILE A 143 -1.44 -0.54 12.63
CA ILE A 143 -1.00 0.83 12.92
C ILE A 143 -0.06 1.32 11.80
N ALA A 144 0.94 0.54 11.40
CA ALA A 144 1.82 0.87 10.27
C ALA A 144 1.03 1.04 8.96
N PHE A 145 0.07 0.15 8.69
CA PHE A 145 -0.79 0.22 7.52
C PHE A 145 -1.61 1.51 7.47
N VAL A 146 -2.34 1.83 8.56
CA VAL A 146 -3.15 3.05 8.66
C VAL A 146 -2.28 4.29 8.51
N SER A 147 -1.11 4.28 9.15
CA SER A 147 -0.20 5.42 9.16
C SER A 147 0.49 5.69 7.82
N MET A 148 0.72 4.68 6.98
CA MET A 148 1.53 4.84 5.76
C MET A 148 0.78 4.59 4.44
N PHE A 149 -0.19 3.67 4.41
CA PHE A 149 -0.70 3.12 3.15
C PHE A 149 -2.23 3.16 3.01
N TYR A 150 -2.96 3.24 4.12
CA TYR A 150 -4.42 3.13 4.11
C TYR A 150 -5.09 4.23 3.26
N LEU A 151 -4.69 5.49 3.45
CA LEU A 151 -5.33 6.63 2.78
C LEU A 151 -5.07 6.69 1.27
N TYR A 152 -4.16 5.90 0.69
CA TYR A 152 -4.08 5.76 -0.77
C TYR A 152 -5.37 5.19 -1.37
N SER A 153 -6.13 4.41 -0.61
CA SER A 153 -7.45 3.94 -1.03
C SER A 153 -8.47 5.08 -1.24
N PHE A 154 -8.18 6.29 -0.76
CA PHE A 154 -9.06 7.45 -0.91
C PHE A 154 -8.86 8.16 -2.25
N TYR A 155 -7.81 7.87 -3.01
CA TYR A 155 -7.58 8.58 -4.27
C TYR A 155 -6.81 7.77 -5.33
N LEU A 156 -6.03 6.76 -4.98
CA LEU A 156 -5.31 5.91 -5.94
C LEU A 156 -6.06 4.60 -6.25
N ILE A 157 -7.36 4.68 -6.52
CA ILE A 157 -8.27 3.51 -6.59
C ILE A 157 -7.73 2.42 -7.53
N ARG A 158 -7.41 2.76 -8.79
CA ARG A 158 -6.86 1.81 -9.79
C ARG A 158 -5.57 1.14 -9.28
N GLN A 159 -4.67 1.94 -8.73
CA GLN A 159 -3.39 1.44 -8.23
C GLN A 159 -3.57 0.53 -7.03
N MET A 160 -4.50 0.84 -6.12
CA MET A 160 -4.76 0.02 -4.93
C MET A 160 -5.37 -1.34 -5.28
N VAL A 161 -6.16 -1.41 -6.36
CA VAL A 161 -6.60 -2.71 -6.92
C VAL A 161 -5.39 -3.52 -7.42
N ALA A 162 -4.45 -2.91 -8.14
CA ALA A 162 -3.23 -3.61 -8.55
C ALA A 162 -2.37 -4.03 -7.34
N VAL A 163 -2.15 -3.15 -6.36
CA VAL A 163 -1.45 -3.45 -5.10
C VAL A 163 -2.09 -4.63 -4.38
N SER A 164 -3.43 -4.74 -4.39
CA SER A 164 -4.12 -5.87 -3.75
C SER A 164 -3.71 -7.22 -4.32
N ILE A 165 -3.52 -7.30 -5.65
CA ILE A 165 -3.07 -8.50 -6.35
C ILE A 165 -1.59 -8.78 -6.02
N LEU A 166 -0.75 -7.73 -6.00
CA LEU A 166 0.66 -7.85 -5.63
C LEU A 166 0.84 -8.36 -4.19
N LEU A 167 0.02 -7.88 -3.24
CA LEU A 167 0.01 -8.39 -1.86
C LEU A 167 -0.31 -9.89 -1.81
N LEU A 168 -1.33 -10.33 -2.56
CA LEU A 168 -1.70 -11.75 -2.63
C LEU A 168 -0.63 -12.61 -3.32
N SER A 169 0.24 -12.01 -4.15
CA SER A 169 1.36 -12.70 -4.79
C SER A 169 2.49 -13.08 -3.84
N LEU A 170 2.56 -12.48 -2.64
CA LEU A 170 3.61 -12.75 -1.65
C LEU A 170 3.73 -14.23 -1.30
N LYS A 171 2.60 -14.95 -1.26
CA LYS A 171 2.59 -16.40 -0.98
C LYS A 171 3.38 -17.21 -2.02
N TYR A 172 3.41 -16.74 -3.28
CA TYR A 172 4.16 -17.40 -4.34
C TYR A 172 5.64 -17.02 -4.32
N VAL A 173 5.98 -15.83 -3.80
CA VAL A 173 7.38 -15.47 -3.51
C VAL A 173 7.92 -16.37 -2.39
N TYR A 174 7.20 -16.51 -1.27
CA TYR A 174 7.62 -17.39 -0.17
C TYR A 174 7.75 -18.86 -0.59
N ASN A 175 6.85 -19.35 -1.43
CA ASN A 175 6.88 -20.75 -1.87
C ASN A 175 7.74 -20.99 -3.13
N LYS A 176 8.50 -19.99 -3.60
CA LYS A 176 9.32 -20.06 -4.82
C LYS A 176 8.54 -20.50 -6.08
N LYS A 177 7.26 -20.13 -6.18
CA LYS A 177 6.37 -20.46 -7.30
C LYS A 177 6.36 -19.33 -8.33
N ILE A 178 7.47 -19.15 -9.06
CA ILE A 178 7.69 -18.01 -9.98
C ILE A 178 6.58 -17.83 -11.02
N VAL A 179 6.07 -18.91 -11.63
CA VAL A 179 5.04 -18.83 -12.67
C VAL A 179 3.75 -18.22 -12.12
N LYS A 180 3.32 -18.65 -10.92
CA LYS A 180 2.12 -18.11 -10.26
C LYS A 180 2.33 -16.66 -9.80
N PHE A 181 3.54 -16.32 -9.37
CA PHE A 181 3.91 -14.93 -9.08
C PHE A 181 3.81 -14.05 -10.33
N LEU A 182 4.45 -14.45 -11.43
CA LEU A 182 4.43 -13.70 -12.69
C LEU A 182 3.02 -13.55 -13.26
N LEU A 183 2.18 -14.58 -13.15
CA LEU A 183 0.78 -14.51 -13.55
C LEU A 183 0.03 -13.41 -12.78
N LEU A 184 0.20 -13.32 -11.46
CA LEU A 184 -0.42 -12.27 -10.66
C LEU A 184 0.15 -10.89 -10.96
N VAL A 185 1.45 -10.75 -11.18
CA VAL A 185 2.05 -9.47 -11.60
C VAL A 185 1.53 -9.04 -12.98
N PHE A 186 1.36 -9.99 -13.90
CA PHE A 186 0.77 -9.72 -15.20
C PHE A 186 -0.68 -9.23 -15.08
N ILE A 187 -1.52 -9.91 -14.29
CA ILE A 187 -2.89 -9.46 -14.03
C ILE A 187 -2.90 -8.07 -13.38
N ALA A 188 -2.02 -7.80 -12.41
CA ALA A 188 -1.89 -6.48 -11.80
C ALA A 188 -1.47 -5.41 -12.82
N THR A 189 -0.59 -5.77 -13.77
CA THR A 189 -0.12 -4.89 -14.87
C THR A 189 -1.25 -4.55 -15.83
N LEU A 190 -2.11 -5.51 -16.17
CA LEU A 190 -3.29 -5.27 -16.98
C LEU A 190 -4.19 -4.21 -16.35
N ILE A 191 -4.33 -4.23 -15.01
CA ILE A 191 -5.09 -3.22 -14.29
C ILE A 191 -4.33 -1.91 -14.24
N HIS A 192 -3.07 -1.89 -13.81
CA HIS A 192 -2.23 -0.70 -13.67
C HIS A 192 -0.83 -0.97 -14.23
N GLU A 193 -0.50 -0.39 -15.38
CA GLU A 193 0.69 -0.75 -16.18
C GLU A 193 2.00 -0.74 -15.39
N THR A 194 2.20 0.24 -14.51
CA THR A 194 3.44 0.33 -13.73
C THR A 194 3.60 -0.77 -12.67
N ALA A 195 2.58 -1.60 -12.42
CA ALA A 195 2.70 -2.78 -11.55
C ALA A 195 3.70 -3.81 -12.11
N ILE A 196 4.01 -3.77 -13.41
CA ILE A 196 5.03 -4.61 -14.03
C ILE A 196 6.40 -4.47 -13.37
N CYS A 197 6.69 -3.28 -12.82
CA CYS A 197 7.94 -3.03 -12.08
C CYS A 197 8.10 -4.01 -10.91
N PHE A 198 7.01 -4.54 -10.33
CA PHE A 198 7.08 -5.49 -9.23
C PHE A 198 7.69 -6.85 -9.62
N ILE A 199 7.89 -7.16 -10.91
CA ILE A 199 8.63 -8.37 -11.35
C ILE A 199 9.99 -8.47 -10.64
N ILE A 200 10.68 -7.33 -10.44
CA ILE A 200 12.02 -7.30 -9.81
C ILE A 200 12.01 -7.75 -8.34
N ALA A 201 10.84 -7.80 -7.68
CA ALA A 201 10.70 -8.26 -6.31
C ALA A 201 11.13 -9.73 -6.16
N TYR A 202 10.85 -10.58 -7.15
CA TYR A 202 11.17 -12.01 -7.10
C TYR A 202 12.68 -12.30 -7.13
N PRO A 203 13.47 -11.81 -8.11
CA PRO A 203 14.92 -11.98 -8.06
C PRO A 203 15.53 -11.27 -6.85
N ALA A 204 15.04 -10.10 -6.44
CA ALA A 204 15.52 -9.44 -5.23
C ALA A 204 15.30 -10.29 -3.97
N ALA A 205 14.11 -10.90 -3.82
CA ALA A 205 13.76 -11.76 -2.69
C ALA A 205 14.71 -12.97 -2.55
N HIS A 206 15.15 -13.56 -3.65
CA HIS A 206 15.89 -14.82 -3.62
C HIS A 206 17.40 -14.67 -3.85
N LEU A 207 17.83 -13.76 -4.73
CA LEU A 207 19.23 -13.59 -5.13
C LEU A 207 20.00 -12.62 -4.22
N LEU A 208 19.36 -11.55 -3.72
CA LEU A 208 20.03 -10.63 -2.81
C LEU A 208 20.21 -11.27 -1.42
N LYS A 209 21.37 -11.06 -0.83
CA LYS A 209 21.58 -11.30 0.60
C LYS A 209 20.96 -10.12 1.37
N ALA A 210 20.24 -10.38 2.45
CA ALA A 210 19.76 -9.32 3.35
C ALA A 210 20.90 -8.90 4.28
N ASP A 211 21.76 -8.02 3.77
CA ASP A 211 23.00 -7.59 4.42
C ASP A 211 23.38 -6.14 4.06
N LYS A 212 24.64 -5.77 4.31
CA LYS A 212 25.16 -4.43 4.05
C LYS A 212 25.01 -3.96 2.59
N LYS A 213 24.92 -4.88 1.63
CA LYS A 213 24.75 -4.57 0.20
C LYS A 213 23.42 -3.88 -0.09
N ASN A 214 22.36 -4.16 0.68
CA ASN A 214 21.08 -3.46 0.53
C ASN A 214 21.22 -1.95 0.77
N TYR A 215 22.01 -1.54 1.76
CA TYR A 215 22.26 -0.13 2.01
C TYR A 215 23.13 0.50 0.93
N ILE A 216 24.11 -0.24 0.39
CA ILE A 216 24.89 0.22 -0.78
C ILE A 216 23.95 0.47 -1.96
N ILE A 217 23.00 -0.42 -2.24
CA ILE A 217 22.00 -0.22 -3.32
C ILE A 217 21.22 1.08 -3.09
N ILE A 218 20.69 1.31 -1.89
CA ILE A 218 19.92 2.53 -1.56
C ILE A 218 20.77 3.79 -1.73
N ILE A 219 22.03 3.76 -1.25
CA ILE A 219 22.95 4.89 -1.35
C ILE A 219 23.32 5.15 -2.83
N SER A 220 23.63 4.11 -3.59
CA SER A 220 23.94 4.19 -5.00
C SER A 220 22.76 4.78 -5.79
N THR A 221 21.53 4.30 -5.56
CA THR A 221 20.36 4.85 -6.27
C THR A 221 20.05 6.29 -5.88
N TYR A 222 20.31 6.69 -4.63
CA TYR A 222 20.22 8.09 -4.22
C TYR A 222 21.19 9.00 -4.98
N PHE A 223 22.46 8.61 -5.12
CA PHE A 223 23.41 9.38 -5.91
C PHE A 223 23.10 9.36 -7.41
N ILE A 224 22.70 8.20 -7.95
CA ILE A 224 22.26 8.08 -9.35
C ILE A 224 21.06 9.00 -9.61
N SER A 225 20.09 9.07 -8.71
CA SER A 225 18.92 9.94 -8.90
C SER A 225 19.26 11.42 -8.89
N LYS A 226 20.41 11.83 -8.32
CA LYS A 226 20.90 13.22 -8.41
C LYS A 226 21.54 13.54 -9.77
N LEU A 227 22.07 12.53 -10.46
CA LEU A 227 22.61 12.66 -11.81
C LEU A 227 21.54 12.49 -12.90
N ALA A 228 20.44 11.80 -12.56
CA ALA A 228 19.37 11.46 -13.48
C ALA A 228 18.68 12.64 -14.18
N PRO A 229 18.46 13.83 -13.57
CA PRO A 229 17.86 14.97 -14.27
C PRO A 229 18.65 15.39 -15.51
N ASN A 230 19.99 15.37 -15.44
CA ASN A 230 20.87 15.74 -16.55
C ASN A 230 20.79 14.74 -17.71
N VAL A 231 20.60 13.45 -17.39
CA VAL A 231 20.43 12.38 -18.38
C VAL A 231 19.01 12.41 -18.96
N ALA A 232 17.99 12.57 -18.12
CA ALA A 232 16.61 12.67 -18.54
C ALA A 232 16.39 13.85 -19.49
N TYR A 233 16.95 15.03 -19.18
CA TYR A 233 16.89 16.21 -20.04
C TYR A 233 17.48 15.98 -21.44
N PHE A 234 18.48 15.10 -21.56
CA PHE A 234 19.14 14.79 -22.83
C PHE A 234 18.37 13.77 -23.70
N PHE A 235 17.57 12.90 -23.07
CA PHE A 235 16.86 11.79 -23.75
C PHE A 235 15.32 11.95 -23.78
N MET A 236 14.76 12.96 -23.12
CA MET A 236 13.31 13.17 -23.08
C MET A 236 12.81 13.85 -24.35
N SER A 237 11.82 13.24 -25.01
CA SER A 237 10.97 13.91 -26.00
C SER A 237 10.27 15.14 -25.38
N ASP A 238 9.89 16.13 -26.19
CA ASP A 238 9.22 17.36 -25.72
C ASP A 238 7.95 17.10 -24.87
N ARG A 239 7.29 15.95 -25.04
CA ARG A 239 6.16 15.52 -24.22
C ARG A 239 6.55 15.19 -22.77
N LEU A 240 7.73 14.62 -22.51
CA LEU A 240 8.24 14.39 -21.15
C LEU A 240 8.82 15.68 -20.54
N ARG A 241 9.33 16.60 -21.36
CA ARG A 241 9.75 17.94 -20.91
C ARG A 241 8.60 18.71 -20.28
N GLY A 242 7.40 18.60 -20.85
CA GLY A 242 6.17 19.16 -20.25
C GLY A 242 5.82 18.59 -18.88
N TYR A 243 6.16 17.33 -18.57
CA TYR A 243 5.96 16.74 -17.23
C TYR A 243 7.06 17.11 -16.23
N THR A 244 8.27 17.47 -16.71
CA THR A 244 9.35 18.00 -15.85
C THR A 244 9.22 19.50 -15.61
N GLU A 245 8.68 20.25 -16.56
CA GLU A 245 8.47 21.70 -16.49
C GLU A 245 7.12 22.07 -15.84
N ASN A 246 6.07 21.27 -16.09
CA ASN A 246 4.73 21.45 -15.51
C ASN A 246 4.31 20.27 -14.62
N GLY A 247 5.27 19.63 -13.95
CA GLY A 247 4.94 18.63 -12.93
C GLY A 247 3.88 19.22 -12.00
N ILE A 248 2.75 18.52 -11.85
CA ILE A 248 1.54 18.95 -11.10
C ILE A 248 1.87 19.30 -9.63
N TYR A 249 3.09 19.04 -9.19
CA TYR A 249 3.71 19.58 -7.98
C TYR A 249 4.56 20.77 -8.36
N ASP A 250 3.92 21.93 -8.25
CA ASP A 250 4.45 23.29 -8.30
C ASP A 250 5.95 23.39 -8.00
N THR A 251 6.63 24.26 -8.76
CA THR A 251 8.04 24.68 -8.76
C THR A 251 8.68 25.08 -7.41
N SER A 252 8.05 24.75 -6.29
CA SER A 252 8.55 24.83 -4.90
C SER A 252 8.55 23.47 -4.14
N GLY A 253 7.97 22.40 -4.70
CA GLY A 253 7.57 21.19 -3.97
C GLY A 253 8.52 20.01 -4.05
N SER A 254 9.59 19.98 -3.24
CA SER A 254 10.37 18.76 -3.04
C SER A 254 9.46 17.62 -2.49
N ILE A 255 9.42 16.47 -3.16
CA ILE A 255 8.74 15.29 -2.60
C ILE A 255 9.42 14.95 -1.28
N SER A 256 8.64 14.90 -0.22
CA SER A 256 9.16 14.74 1.13
C SER A 256 10.03 13.50 1.25
N ILE A 257 11.29 13.63 1.67
CA ILE A 257 12.20 12.47 1.86
C ILE A 257 11.75 11.54 3.01
N PHE A 258 10.78 11.96 3.83
CA PHE A 258 10.38 11.26 5.06
C PHE A 258 9.97 9.79 4.85
N PRO A 259 9.14 9.40 3.86
CA PRO A 259 8.79 8.00 3.67
C PRO A 259 10.00 7.11 3.34
N MET A 260 11.00 7.62 2.61
CA MET A 260 12.28 6.91 2.40
C MET A 260 13.02 6.68 3.71
N LEU A 261 13.10 7.71 4.56
CA LEU A 261 13.73 7.59 5.88
C LEU A 261 13.03 6.54 6.74
N ILE A 262 11.69 6.45 6.69
CA ILE A 262 10.94 5.42 7.40
C ILE A 262 11.36 4.02 6.91
N TYR A 263 11.46 3.79 5.60
CA TYR A 263 11.92 2.50 5.08
C TYR A 263 13.34 2.18 5.56
N ILE A 264 14.26 3.16 5.54
CA ILE A 264 15.63 2.97 6.02
C ILE A 264 15.65 2.62 7.51
N VAL A 265 14.88 3.33 8.34
CA VAL A 265 14.78 3.05 9.78
C VAL A 265 14.23 1.63 10.02
N ILE A 266 13.19 1.21 9.29
CA ILE A 266 12.66 -0.15 9.39
C ILE A 266 13.73 -1.17 9.00
N LEU A 267 14.48 -0.94 7.92
CA LEU A 267 15.57 -1.83 7.49
C LEU A 267 16.68 -1.89 8.56
N LEU A 268 17.14 -0.76 9.08
CA LEU A 268 18.14 -0.72 10.15
C LEU A 268 17.67 -1.47 11.40
N PHE A 269 16.43 -1.24 11.83
CA PHE A 269 15.83 -1.92 12.97
C PHE A 269 15.66 -3.42 12.74
N THR A 270 15.33 -3.84 11.52
CA THR A 270 15.25 -5.25 11.14
C THR A 270 16.63 -5.92 11.17
N SER A 271 17.68 -5.21 10.74
CA SER A 271 19.06 -5.68 10.85
C SER A 271 19.50 -5.79 12.32
N TYR A 272 19.18 -4.81 13.16
CA TYR A 272 19.47 -4.82 14.60
C TYR A 272 18.80 -6.02 15.31
N SER A 273 17.51 -6.21 15.06
CA SER A 273 16.74 -7.33 15.62
C SER A 273 17.13 -8.68 15.02
N LYS A 274 17.95 -8.73 13.96
CA LYS A 274 18.31 -9.94 13.19
C LYS A 274 17.12 -10.64 12.52
N ALA A 275 15.95 -10.00 12.44
CA ALA A 275 14.79 -10.58 11.76
C ALA A 275 15.04 -10.82 10.27
N ASN A 276 15.95 -10.06 9.65
CA ASN A 276 16.39 -10.26 8.27
C ASN A 276 17.18 -11.56 8.04
N LYS A 277 17.52 -12.32 9.09
CA LYS A 277 18.15 -13.64 9.01
C LYS A 277 17.14 -14.78 8.93
N THR A 278 15.87 -14.53 9.26
CA THR A 278 14.79 -15.49 9.01
C THR A 278 14.51 -15.58 7.51
N TYR A 279 13.96 -16.70 7.04
CA TYR A 279 13.65 -16.89 5.63
C TYR A 279 12.68 -15.81 5.08
N GLU A 280 11.58 -15.59 5.78
CA GLU A 280 10.54 -14.62 5.40
C GLU A 280 11.03 -13.19 5.60
N GLY A 281 11.72 -12.92 6.71
CA GLY A 281 12.28 -11.60 7.01
C GLY A 281 13.33 -11.17 5.98
N LYS A 282 14.17 -12.09 5.49
CA LYS A 282 15.10 -11.82 4.37
C LYS A 282 14.33 -11.36 3.11
N ILE A 283 13.28 -12.09 2.75
CA ILE A 283 12.47 -11.79 1.55
C ILE A 283 11.84 -10.40 1.68
N LEU A 284 11.15 -10.14 2.79
CA LEU A 284 10.52 -8.84 3.06
C LEU A 284 11.55 -7.71 3.10
N PHE A 285 12.72 -7.92 3.72
CA PHE A 285 13.81 -6.96 3.78
C PHE A 285 14.29 -6.55 2.38
N ASN A 286 14.50 -7.53 1.49
CA ASN A 286 14.93 -7.26 0.12
C ASN A 286 13.85 -6.55 -0.70
N ILE A 287 12.57 -6.90 -0.52
CA ILE A 287 11.45 -6.21 -1.20
C ILE A 287 11.37 -4.76 -0.71
N VAL A 288 11.40 -4.52 0.60
CA VAL A 288 11.36 -3.15 1.16
C VAL A 288 12.59 -2.34 0.77
N THR A 289 13.76 -2.97 0.61
CA THR A 289 14.97 -2.33 0.07
C THR A 289 14.70 -1.72 -1.31
N LEU A 290 13.98 -2.43 -2.19
CA LEU A 290 13.62 -1.89 -3.50
C LEU A 290 12.74 -0.65 -3.38
N GLY A 291 11.77 -0.64 -2.46
CA GLY A 291 10.94 0.53 -2.18
C GLY A 291 11.77 1.74 -1.75
N ALA A 292 12.73 1.54 -0.85
CA ALA A 292 13.68 2.57 -0.42
C ALA A 292 14.63 3.02 -1.54
N ALA A 293 15.08 2.09 -2.38
CA ALA A 293 16.02 2.37 -3.47
C ALA A 293 15.36 3.10 -4.66
N ILE A 294 14.07 2.88 -4.91
CA ILE A 294 13.31 3.56 -5.97
C ILE A 294 12.90 4.98 -5.53
N TYR A 295 12.68 5.20 -4.23
CA TYR A 295 12.17 6.48 -3.71
C TYR A 295 12.94 7.74 -4.16
N PRO A 296 14.28 7.77 -4.19
CA PRO A 296 15.02 8.96 -4.61
C PRO A 296 14.63 9.51 -5.99
N PHE A 297 14.21 8.62 -6.91
CA PHE A 297 13.77 8.99 -8.27
C PHE A 297 12.42 9.70 -8.29
N ALA A 298 11.67 9.72 -7.18
CA ALA A 298 10.47 10.55 -7.06
C ALA A 298 10.78 12.05 -7.21
N ASN A 299 11.98 12.50 -6.83
CA ASN A 299 12.41 13.88 -7.05
C ASN A 299 12.79 14.19 -8.51
N VAL A 300 12.84 13.17 -9.38
CA VAL A 300 13.10 13.32 -10.81
C VAL A 300 11.79 13.24 -11.59
N ILE A 301 10.97 12.24 -11.28
CA ILE A 301 9.63 12.04 -11.85
C ILE A 301 8.71 11.79 -10.67
N SER A 302 7.82 12.74 -10.35
CA SER A 302 6.96 12.71 -9.16
C SER A 302 6.16 11.41 -9.03
N ASP A 303 5.69 10.88 -10.15
CA ASP A 303 4.93 9.64 -10.21
C ASP A 303 5.72 8.39 -9.81
N THR A 304 7.05 8.46 -9.80
CA THR A 304 7.91 7.37 -9.30
C THR A 304 7.65 7.08 -7.82
N TYR A 305 7.17 8.06 -7.06
CA TYR A 305 6.68 7.85 -5.70
C TYR A 305 5.63 6.73 -5.64
N ARG A 306 4.73 6.64 -6.63
CA ARG A 306 3.68 5.62 -6.70
C ARG A 306 4.28 4.22 -6.82
N LEU A 307 5.42 4.06 -7.52
CA LEU A 307 6.10 2.77 -7.62
C LEU A 307 6.58 2.26 -6.27
N THR A 308 6.96 3.17 -5.37
CA THR A 308 7.46 2.79 -4.04
C THR A 308 6.39 2.10 -3.20
N ILE A 309 5.10 2.34 -3.47
CA ILE A 309 3.98 1.72 -2.75
C ILE A 309 3.95 0.21 -3.01
N TYR A 310 4.26 -0.25 -4.24
CA TYR A 310 4.26 -1.67 -4.60
C TYR A 310 5.22 -2.50 -3.74
N PHE A 311 6.33 -1.90 -3.31
CA PHE A 311 7.37 -2.57 -2.53
C PHE A 311 7.30 -2.20 -1.04
N GLY A 312 7.02 -0.94 -0.74
CA GLY A 312 7.01 -0.39 0.60
C GLY A 312 5.90 -0.94 1.47
N ILE A 313 4.75 -1.33 0.90
CA ILE A 313 3.63 -1.86 1.69
C ILE A 313 4.00 -3.12 2.50
N PHE A 314 4.97 -3.91 2.04
CA PHE A 314 5.47 -5.08 2.76
C PHE A 314 6.23 -4.75 4.05
N SER A 315 6.58 -3.47 4.26
CA SER A 315 7.17 -2.98 5.51
C SER A 315 6.26 -3.17 6.72
N ILE A 316 4.93 -3.21 6.53
CA ILE A 316 3.96 -3.48 7.61
C ILE A 316 4.14 -4.88 8.21
N LEU A 317 4.62 -5.83 7.41
CA LEU A 317 4.96 -7.18 7.85
C LEU A 317 6.39 -7.21 8.41
N LEU A 318 7.32 -6.54 7.73
CA LEU A 318 8.73 -6.52 8.14
C LEU A 318 8.94 -5.97 9.55
N ILE A 319 8.27 -4.85 9.88
CA ILE A 319 8.34 -4.25 11.21
C ILE A 319 7.77 -5.18 12.29
N SER A 320 6.73 -5.96 11.97
CA SER A 320 6.16 -6.93 12.89
C SER A 320 7.15 -8.06 13.20
N LYS A 321 7.87 -8.55 12.17
CA LYS A 321 8.92 -9.58 12.34
C LYS A 321 10.09 -9.05 13.15
N ALA A 322 10.51 -7.81 12.86
CA ALA A 322 11.61 -7.14 13.58
C ALA A 322 11.34 -7.06 15.08
N ILE A 323 10.13 -6.64 15.48
CA ILE A 323 9.74 -6.60 16.89
C ILE A 323 9.64 -7.98 17.52
N SER A 324 9.06 -8.95 16.82
CA SER A 324 8.93 -10.32 17.34
C SER A 324 10.26 -11.02 17.56
N ASN A 325 11.30 -10.65 16.80
CA ASN A 325 12.62 -11.26 16.89
C ASN A 325 13.51 -10.67 18.00
N ILE A 326 13.03 -9.68 18.76
CA ILE A 326 13.75 -9.16 19.93
C ILE A 326 13.56 -10.11 21.11
N SER A 327 14.66 -10.67 21.60
CA SER A 327 14.67 -11.59 22.74
C SER A 327 14.48 -10.89 24.09
N ASP A 328 15.14 -9.74 24.30
CA ASP A 328 15.04 -9.01 25.55
C ASP A 328 13.67 -8.32 25.69
N ARG A 329 12.94 -8.67 26.74
CA ARG A 329 11.56 -8.19 26.96
C ARG A 329 11.50 -6.67 27.14
N ARG A 330 12.46 -6.08 27.86
CA ARG A 330 12.48 -4.62 28.11
C ARG A 330 12.69 -3.87 26.80
N ASN A 331 13.70 -4.26 26.03
CA ASN A 331 14.00 -3.66 24.72
C ASN A 331 12.85 -3.85 23.74
N LYS A 332 12.18 -5.02 23.75
CA LYS A 332 10.99 -5.28 22.94
C LYS A 332 9.86 -4.30 23.27
N VAL A 333 9.55 -4.12 24.56
CA VAL A 333 8.49 -3.19 25.01
C VAL A 333 8.84 -1.75 24.66
N ILE A 334 10.08 -1.30 24.91
CA ILE A 334 10.51 0.06 24.59
C ILE A 334 10.42 0.31 23.08
N SER A 335 10.99 -0.58 22.28
CA SER A 335 10.96 -0.47 20.82
C SER A 335 9.54 -0.48 20.27
N TYR A 336 8.70 -1.39 20.78
CA TYR A 336 7.28 -1.46 20.40
C TYR A 336 6.57 -0.12 20.67
N SER A 337 6.71 0.42 21.88
CA SER A 337 6.07 1.68 22.28
C SER A 337 6.56 2.85 21.44
N MET A 338 7.87 2.94 21.17
CA MET A 338 8.45 3.99 20.33
C MET A 338 7.92 3.92 18.89
N ILE A 339 7.91 2.74 18.28
CA ILE A 339 7.43 2.56 16.91
C ILE A 339 5.93 2.83 16.81
N PHE A 340 5.16 2.37 17.81
CA PHE A 340 3.73 2.65 17.89
C PHE A 340 3.46 4.16 17.96
N LEU A 341 4.11 4.87 18.90
CA LEU A 341 3.99 6.32 19.05
C LEU A 341 4.42 7.05 17.79
N PHE A 342 5.53 6.64 17.17
CA PHE A 342 6.00 7.20 15.91
C PHE A 342 4.93 7.13 14.82
N TYR A 343 4.30 5.97 14.60
CA TYR A 343 3.28 5.83 13.57
C TYR A 343 2.02 6.64 13.87
N VAL A 344 1.59 6.72 15.13
CA VAL A 344 0.45 7.57 15.53
C VAL A 344 0.75 9.04 15.26
N ILE A 345 1.90 9.53 15.72
CA ILE A 345 2.33 10.92 15.52
C ILE A 345 2.47 11.20 14.02
N TYR A 346 3.13 10.33 13.27
CA TYR A 346 3.31 10.47 11.83
C TYR A 346 1.97 10.56 11.09
N PHE A 347 1.00 9.72 11.45
CA PHE A 347 -0.32 9.77 10.84
C PHE A 347 -1.01 11.12 11.04
N PHE A 348 -1.08 11.58 12.29
CA PHE A 348 -1.82 12.80 12.65
C PHE A 348 -1.12 14.10 12.25
N THR A 349 0.21 14.11 12.17
CA THR A 349 0.99 15.31 11.82
C THR A 349 1.34 15.40 10.34
N ARG A 350 1.35 14.28 9.62
CA ARG A 350 1.78 14.23 8.20
C ARG A 350 0.74 13.56 7.32
N THR A 351 0.47 12.27 7.51
CA THR A 351 -0.31 11.48 6.54
C THR A 351 -1.70 12.05 6.28
N VAL A 352 -2.44 12.32 7.35
CA VAL A 352 -3.84 12.76 7.25
C VAL A 352 -3.98 14.19 6.71
N ILE A 353 -2.96 15.03 6.92
CA ILE A 353 -2.93 16.41 6.44
C ILE A 353 -2.52 16.41 4.96
N ASN A 354 -1.41 15.75 4.63
CA ASN A 354 -0.86 15.71 3.27
C ASN A 354 -1.80 15.03 2.27
N MET A 355 -2.68 14.13 2.73
CA MET A 355 -3.65 13.44 1.88
C MET A 355 -5.03 14.08 1.88
N ASN A 356 -5.16 15.32 2.38
CA ASN A 356 -6.44 16.06 2.44
C ASN A 356 -7.57 15.20 3.03
N ALA A 357 -7.30 14.61 4.20
CA ALA A 357 -8.17 13.65 4.83
C ALA A 357 -8.84 14.19 6.11
N ILE A 358 -8.63 15.47 6.46
CA ILE A 358 -9.24 16.16 7.60
C ILE A 358 -9.98 17.43 7.13
N PRO A 359 -11.21 17.69 7.63
CA PRO A 359 -12.03 16.79 8.45
C PRO A 359 -12.45 15.54 7.68
N TYR A 360 -12.70 14.44 8.38
CA TYR A 360 -13.32 13.30 7.72
C TYR A 360 -14.79 13.63 7.50
N GLU A 361 -15.22 13.68 6.24
CA GLU A 361 -16.58 13.93 5.83
C GLU A 361 -17.24 12.66 5.30
N PHE A 362 -18.45 12.38 5.77
CA PHE A 362 -19.27 11.32 5.21
C PHE A 362 -19.95 11.80 3.92
N PHE A 363 -20.26 10.89 3.01
CA PHE A 363 -20.86 11.24 1.72
C PHE A 363 -22.18 12.04 1.85
N TRP A 364 -23.01 11.72 2.86
CA TRP A 364 -24.27 12.42 3.11
C TRP A 364 -24.11 13.85 3.61
N ASN A 365 -22.93 14.25 4.09
CA ASN A 365 -22.66 15.64 4.47
C ASN A 365 -22.32 16.51 3.25
N SER A 366 -21.94 15.89 2.13
CA SER A 366 -21.39 16.57 0.95
C SER A 366 -22.41 16.81 -0.17
N GLY A 367 -23.68 16.47 0.03
CA GLY A 367 -24.74 16.60 -0.97
C GLY A 367 -24.64 15.64 -2.17
N PHE A 368 -23.60 14.80 -2.23
CA PHE A 368 -23.46 13.70 -3.18
C PHE A 368 -24.24 12.46 -2.67
N VAL A 369 -25.29 12.07 -3.39
CA VAL A 369 -26.08 10.85 -3.14
C VAL A 369 -25.78 9.78 -4.18
#